data_AF-A0A962ATJ7-F1
#
_entry.id   AF-A0A962ATJ7-F1
#
_cell.length_a   1.000
_cell.length_b   1.000
_cell.length_c   1.000
_cell.angle_alpha   90.00
_cell.angle_beta   90.00
_cell.angle_gamma   90.00
#
_symmetry.space_group_name_H-M   'P 1'
#
loop_
_entity.id
_entity.type
_entity.pdbx_description
1 polymer ?
#
loop_
_entity_poly.entity_id
_entity_poly.type
_entity_poly.pdbx_seq_one_letter_code
_entity_poly.pdbx_strand_id
1 'polypeptide(L)' 'MPELRSRKVTTGRAAAISRSLWRATGMKDGDFGKPIVAIANSFTQFVPGHVHLKDLGQMVAAEIAKAGGVGREFD' A
#
# COMPACT_ATOMS: atom_id res chain seq x y z
N MET A 1 -20.38 -3.43 -4.81
CA MET A 1 -19.06 -4.04 -4.54
C MET A 1 -19.04 -4.57 -3.13
N PRO A 2 -18.39 -5.71 -2.86
CA PRO A 2 -18.20 -6.23 -1.51
C PRO A 2 -17.38 -5.26 -0.64
N GLU A 3 -17.53 -5.37 0.67
CA GLU A 3 -16.78 -4.54 1.62
C GLU A 3 -15.28 -4.83 1.55
N LEU A 4 -14.47 -3.78 1.45
CA LEU A 4 -13.02 -3.90 1.36
C LEU A 4 -12.42 -4.32 2.70
N ARG A 5 -11.44 -5.24 2.66
CA ARG A 5 -10.69 -5.65 3.87
C ARG A 5 -9.97 -4.47 4.54
N SER A 6 -9.52 -3.48 3.76
CA SER A 6 -8.88 -2.26 4.25
C SER A 6 -9.77 -1.43 5.18
N ARG A 7 -11.10 -1.62 5.13
CA ARG A 7 -12.05 -0.86 5.96
C ARG A 7 -11.82 -1.08 7.45
N LYS A 8 -11.39 -2.29 7.85
CA LYS A 8 -11.09 -2.66 9.24
C LYS A 8 -10.07 -1.73 9.93
N VAL A 9 -9.14 -1.16 9.15
CA VAL A 9 -8.04 -0.31 9.67
C VAL A 9 -8.13 1.14 9.21
N THR A 10 -9.17 1.50 8.45
CA THR A 10 -9.35 2.85 7.90
C THR A 10 -10.62 3.53 8.38
N THR A 11 -11.65 2.79 8.79
CA THR A 11 -12.98 3.36 9.10
C THR A 11 -13.34 3.22 10.58
N GLY A 12 -14.11 4.18 11.10
CA GLY A 12 -14.64 4.15 12.45
C GLY A 12 -13.67 4.71 13.51
N ARG A 13 -14.18 4.90 14.73
CA ARG A 13 -13.43 5.51 15.84
C ARG A 13 -12.28 4.62 16.32
N ALA A 14 -12.49 3.29 16.36
CA ALA A 14 -11.46 2.33 16.78
C ALA A 14 -10.22 2.33 15.88
N ALA A 15 -10.37 2.65 14.58
CA ALA A 15 -9.26 2.72 13.63
C ALA A 15 -8.46 4.04 13.66
N ALA A 16 -8.69 4.92 14.65
CA ALA A 16 -8.02 6.22 14.70
C ALA A 16 -6.48 6.11 14.76
N ILE A 17 -5.95 5.17 15.53
CA ILE A 17 -4.50 4.92 15.63
C ILE A 17 -3.96 4.37 14.30
N SER A 18 -4.65 3.40 13.69
CA SER A 18 -4.26 2.89 12.38
C SER A 18 -4.23 4.00 11.33
N ARG A 19 -5.22 4.91 11.32
CA ARG A 19 -5.23 6.06 10.41
C ARG A 19 -4.07 7.02 10.66
N SER A 20 -3.65 7.25 11.90
CA SER A 20 -2.49 8.13 12.15
C SER A 20 -1.22 7.55 11.57
N LEU A 21 -1.02 6.23 11.68
CA LEU A 21 0.09 5.53 11.04
C LEU A 21 -0.01 5.59 9.50
N TRP A 22 -1.20 5.38 8.94
CA TRP A 22 -1.41 5.52 7.49
C TRP A 22 -1.02 6.92 6.98
N ARG A 23 -1.37 7.98 7.71
CA ARG A 23 -0.93 9.35 7.39
C ARG A 23 0.57 9.54 7.49
N ALA A 24 1.21 8.92 8.49
CA ALA A 24 2.66 8.94 8.60
C ALA A 24 3.35 8.29 7.39
N THR A 25 2.71 7.33 6.71
CA THR A 25 3.18 6.77 5.43
C THR A 25 2.85 7.63 4.19
N GLY A 26 2.36 8.85 4.38
CA GLY A 26 2.02 9.77 3.27
C GLY A 26 0.61 9.62 2.69
N MET A 27 -0.27 8.82 3.31
CA MET A 27 -1.67 8.71 2.89
C MET A 27 -2.46 9.98 3.22
N LYS A 28 -3.24 10.49 2.27
CA LYS A 28 -4.05 11.71 2.41
C LYS A 28 -5.51 11.40 2.72
N ASP A 29 -6.28 12.42 3.08
CA ASP A 29 -7.72 12.26 3.36
C ASP A 29 -8.50 11.64 2.19
N GLY A 30 -8.20 12.08 0.97
CA GLY A 30 -8.84 11.56 -0.24
C GLY A 30 -8.43 10.12 -0.60
N ASP A 31 -7.49 9.52 0.12
CA ASP A 31 -7.09 8.13 -0.09
C ASP A 31 -7.90 7.15 0.77
N PHE A 32 -8.52 7.62 1.87
CA PHE A 32 -9.36 6.75 2.68
C PHE A 32 -10.63 6.37 1.91
N GLY A 33 -10.91 5.06 1.86
CA GLY A 33 -12.00 4.51 1.05
C GLY A 33 -11.53 3.91 -0.28
N LYS A 34 -10.32 4.23 -0.75
CA LYS A 34 -9.69 3.54 -1.89
C LYS A 34 -9.26 2.12 -1.50
N PRO A 35 -9.18 1.18 -2.47
CA PRO A 35 -8.58 -0.12 -2.22
C PRO A 35 -7.09 0.01 -1.87
N ILE A 36 -6.67 -0.62 -0.78
CA ILE A 36 -5.26 -0.74 -0.41
C ILE A 36 -4.75 -2.06 -0.98
N VAL A 37 -3.71 -1.98 -1.80
CA VAL A 37 -3.09 -3.13 -2.47
C VAL A 37 -1.70 -3.34 -1.89
N ALA A 38 -1.51 -4.49 -1.26
CA ALA A 38 -0.20 -4.90 -0.77
C ALA A 38 0.60 -5.49 -1.93
N ILE A 39 1.82 -5.00 -2.12
CA ILE A 39 2.77 -5.48 -3.13
C ILE A 39 3.78 -6.34 -2.38
N ALA A 40 3.64 -7.65 -2.48
CA ALA A 40 4.61 -8.60 -1.93
C ALA A 40 5.80 -8.64 -2.89
N ASN A 41 6.94 -8.12 -2.46
CA ASN A 41 8.17 -8.11 -3.23
C ASN A 41 9.17 -9.09 -2.59
N SER A 42 10.10 -9.61 -3.38
CA SER A 42 11.18 -10.48 -2.88
C SER A 42 12.54 -9.85 -3.18
N PHE A 43 12.61 -8.52 -3.08
CA PHE A 43 13.85 -7.80 -3.33
C PHE A 43 14.93 -8.29 -2.37
N THR A 44 16.07 -8.69 -2.92
CA THR A 44 17.25 -9.04 -2.13
C THR A 44 18.51 -8.71 -2.91
N GLN A 45 19.57 -8.35 -2.17
CA GLN A 45 20.91 -8.17 -2.71
C GLN A 45 21.71 -9.48 -2.73
N PHE A 46 21.16 -10.57 -2.18
CA PHE A 46 21.85 -11.87 -2.12
C PHE A 46 21.82 -12.62 -3.45
N VAL A 47 20.71 -12.50 -4.19
CA VAL A 47 20.53 -13.15 -5.50
C VAL A 47 20.51 -12.07 -6.59
N PRO A 48 21.46 -12.04 -7.53
CA PRO A 48 21.52 -11.01 -8.57
C PRO A 48 20.22 -10.85 -9.36
N GLY A 49 19.52 -11.97 -9.58
CA GLY A 49 18.21 -12.00 -10.23
C GLY A 49 17.09 -11.27 -9.49
N HIS A 50 17.28 -10.78 -8.26
CA HIS A 50 16.23 -10.11 -7.48
C HIS A 50 16.51 -8.62 -7.25
N VAL A 51 17.71 -8.12 -7.59
CA VAL A 51 18.12 -6.73 -7.32
C VAL A 51 17.22 -5.72 -8.05
N HIS A 52 16.80 -6.05 -9.26
CA HIS A 52 15.95 -5.22 -10.10
C HIS A 52 14.52 -5.04 -9.55
N LEU A 53 14.11 -5.90 -8.60
CA LEU A 53 12.77 -5.83 -8.03
C LEU A 53 12.58 -4.60 -7.14
N LYS A 54 13.66 -3.98 -6.64
CA LYS A 54 13.60 -2.74 -5.85
C LYS A 54 12.84 -1.63 -6.59
N ASP A 55 13.17 -1.42 -7.86
CA ASP A 55 12.55 -0.37 -8.66
C ASP A 55 11.16 -0.81 -9.16
N LEU A 56 10.97 -2.12 -9.36
CA LEU A 56 9.69 -2.70 -9.79
C LEU A 56 8.57 -2.48 -8.77
N GLY A 57 8.83 -2.64 -7.47
CA GLY A 57 7.83 -2.40 -6.42
C GLY A 57 7.28 -0.97 -6.45
N GLN A 58 8.18 0.00 -6.64
CA GLN A 58 7.83 1.42 -6.77
C GLN A 58 7.05 1.71 -8.07
N MET A 59 7.43 1.09 -9.19
CA MET A 59 6.69 1.19 -10.45
C MET A 59 5.25 0.65 -10.31
N VAL A 60 5.08 -0.51 -9.68
CA VAL A 60 3.75 -1.10 -9.43
C VAL A 60 2.91 -0.22 -8.51
N ALA A 61 3.51 0.35 -7.46
CA ALA A 61 2.80 1.27 -6.56
C ALA A 61 2.27 2.52 -7.29
N ALA A 62 3.04 3.06 -8.24
CA ALA A 62 2.62 4.19 -9.07
C ALA A 62 1.44 3.84 -9.99
N GLU A 63 1.45 2.66 -10.61
CA GLU A 63 0.34 2.20 -11.45
C GLU A 63 -0.94 1.95 -10.64
N ILE A 64 -0.82 1.39 -9.43
CA ILE A 64 -1.96 1.25 -8.51
C ILE A 64 -2.56 2.62 -8.17
N ALA A 65 -1.71 3.63 -7.92
CA ALA A 65 -2.17 4.99 -7.62
C ALA A 65 -2.92 5.61 -8.81
N LYS A 66 -2.43 5.42 -10.04
CA LYS A 66 -3.11 5.85 -11.28
C LYS A 66 -4.46 5.17 -11.48
N ALA A 67 -4.57 3.89 -11.09
CA ALA A 67 -5.81 3.13 -11.12
C ALA A 67 -6.79 3.47 -9.97
N GLY A 68 -6.45 4.44 -9.10
CA GLY A 68 -7.32 4.88 -8.00
C GLY A 68 -7.21 4.03 -6.73
N GLY A 69 -6.14 3.25 -6.58
CA GLY A 69 -5.81 2.51 -5.36
C GLY A 69 -4.68 3.15 -4.55
N VAL A 70 -4.31 2.50 -3.44
CA VAL A 70 -3.14 2.84 -2.62
C VAL A 70 -2.21 1.63 -2.59
N GLY A 71 -1.06 1.73 -3.25
CA GLY A 71 -0.03 0.69 -3.27
C GLY A 71 0.89 0.77 -2.06
N ARG A 72 1.15 -0.38 -1.42
CA ARG A 72 2.07 -0.50 -0.28
C ARG A 72 2.91 -1.76 -0.40
N GLU A 73 4.21 -1.57 -0.50
CA GLU A 73 5.19 -2.65 -0.66
C GLU A 73 5.64 -3.23 0.69
N PHE A 74 5.90 -4.53 0.71
CA PHE A 74 6.57 -5.24 1.80
C PHE A 74 7.36 -6.43 1.24
N ASP A 75 8.42 -6.84 1.96
CA ASP A 75 9.29 -7.98 1.67
C ASP A 75 9.35 -8.95 2.87
#